data_AF-A0A7S3L7G9-F1
#
_entry.id   AF-A0A7S3L7G9-F1
#
_cell.length_a   1.000
_cell.length_b   1.000
_cell.length_c   1.000
_cell.angle_alpha   90.00
_cell.angle_beta   90.00
_cell.angle_gamma   90.00
#
_symmetry.space_group_name_H-M   'P 1'
#
loop_
_entity.id
_entity.type
_entity.pdbx_description
1 polymer ?
#
loop_
_entity_poly.entity_id
_entity_poly.type
_entity_poly.pdbx_seq_one_letter_code
_entity_poly.pdbx_strand_id
1 'polypeptide(L)'
;SARELFLHAYPVRIQQCVMLHTPGLIIALYALLKPFLSDKLTRLLRLERTGANQPRTTIPSWNMESLPVAWGGTRPADLFYETVLERLQERHEHEKTFRLTP
;
A
#
# COMPACT_ATOMS: atom_id res chain seq x y z
N SER A 1 13.03 -12.59 10.58
CA SER A 1 12.08 -11.65 11.23
C SER A 1 11.45 -10.75 10.17
N ALA A 2 10.19 -10.28 10.30
CA ALA A 2 9.52 -9.45 9.27
C ALA A 2 10.37 -8.24 8.80
N ARG A 3 11.25 -7.71 9.67
CA ARG A 3 12.22 -6.67 9.34
C ARG A 3 13.22 -7.03 8.23
N GLU A 4 13.66 -8.29 8.14
CA GLU A 4 14.64 -8.73 7.12
C GLU A 4 14.00 -8.87 5.74
N LEU A 5 12.76 -9.36 5.69
CA LEU A 5 12.02 -9.56 4.44
C LEU A 5 11.78 -8.22 3.71
N PHE A 6 11.37 -7.19 4.46
CA PHE A 6 11.03 -5.88 3.87
C PHE A 6 12.23 -5.00 3.53
N LEU A 7 13.38 -5.18 4.18
CA LEU A 7 14.54 -4.28 4.03
C LEU A 7 15.70 -4.89 3.23
N HIS A 8 15.84 -6.22 3.20
CA HIS A 8 17.00 -6.87 2.60
C HIS A 8 16.68 -7.89 1.50
N ALA A 9 15.48 -8.49 1.51
CA ALA A 9 15.16 -9.61 0.60
C ALA A 9 14.37 -9.21 -0.66
N TYR A 10 13.82 -7.99 -0.73
CA TYR A 10 13.00 -7.55 -1.86
C TYR A 10 13.58 -6.27 -2.48
N PRO A 11 13.93 -6.24 -3.77
CA PRO A 11 14.60 -5.10 -4.42
C PRO A 11 13.65 -3.91 -4.67
N VAL A 12 12.57 -3.78 -3.90
CA VAL A 12 11.61 -2.69 -4.00
C VAL A 12 11.81 -1.75 -2.82
N ARG A 13 12.10 -0.49 -3.14
CA ARG A 13 12.16 0.58 -2.14
C ARG A 13 10.74 1.07 -1.85
N ILE A 14 10.24 0.76 -0.67
CA ILE A 14 8.99 1.34 -0.17
C ILE A 14 9.21 2.84 -0.02
N GLN A 15 8.45 3.64 -0.76
CA GLN A 15 8.52 5.11 -0.72
C GLN A 15 7.53 5.71 0.28
N GLN A 16 6.37 5.08 0.46
CA GLN A 16 5.32 5.56 1.35
C GLN A 16 4.36 4.40 1.69
N CYS A 17 3.85 4.41 2.91
CA CYS A 17 2.82 3.50 3.41
C CYS A 17 1.72 4.36 4.04
N VAL A 18 0.50 4.26 3.51
CA VAL A 18 -0.64 5.08 3.92
C VAL A 18 -1.74 4.17 4.43
N MET A 19 -2.19 4.42 5.66
CA MET A 19 -3.37 3.76 6.21
C MET A 19 -4.57 4.69 6.08
N LEU A 20 -5.58 4.24 5.33
CA LEU A 20 -6.84 4.94 5.16
C LEU A 20 -7.83 4.52 6.25
N HIS A 21 -8.75 5.42 6.60
CA HIS A 21 -9.81 5.16 7.59
C HIS A 21 -9.30 4.64 8.94
N THR A 22 -8.16 5.16 9.41
CA THR A 22 -7.50 4.72 10.63
C THR A 22 -8.32 5.09 11.87
N PRO A 23 -8.75 4.11 12.69
CA PRO A 23 -9.43 4.37 13.96
C PRO A 23 -8.55 5.18 14.91
N GLY A 24 -9.15 6.02 15.76
CA GLY A 24 -8.42 6.88 16.71
C GLY A 24 -7.47 6.10 17.63
N LEU A 25 -7.82 4.87 17.99
CA LEU A 25 -6.98 3.97 18.78
C LEU A 25 -5.63 3.66 18.09
N ILE A 26 -5.64 3.42 16.78
CA ILE A 26 -4.42 3.10 16.03
C ILE A 26 -3.51 4.33 15.93
N ILE A 27 -4.09 5.53 15.81
CA ILE A 27 -3.33 6.79 15.82
C ILE A 27 -2.65 6.98 17.18
N ALA A 28 -3.37 6.75 18.27
CA ALA A 28 -2.82 6.83 19.62
C ALA A 28 -1.70 5.80 19.84
N LEU A 29 -1.91 4.55 19.40
CA LEU A 29 -0.90 3.51 19.46
C LEU A 29 0.35 3.88 18.65
N TYR A 30 0.17 4.41 17.44
CA TYR A 30 1.28 4.90 16.63
C TYR A 30 2.03 6.05 17.32
N ALA A 31 1.33 6.98 17.96
CA ALA A 31 1.97 8.08 18.68
C ALA A 31 2.87 7.57 19.83
N LEU A 32 2.46 6.49 20.50
CA LEU A 32 3.27 5.82 21.53
C LEU A 32 4.47 5.07 20.95
N LEU A 33 4.33 4.49 19.75
CA LEU A 33 5.39 3.75 19.08
C LEU A 33 6.37 4.64 18.30
N LYS A 34 5.93 5.83 17.89
CA LYS A 34 6.71 6.82 17.13
C LYS A 34 8.11 7.09 17.68
N PRO A 35 8.35 7.30 18.99
CA PRO A 35 9.71 7.53 19.51
C PRO A 35 10.65 6.32 19.35
N PHE A 36 10.11 5.11 19.16
CA PHE A 36 10.88 3.88 18.97
C PHE A 36 11.08 3.52 17.49
N LEU A 37 10.46 4.26 16.57
CA LEU A 37 10.60 4.09 15.13
C LEU A 37 11.74 4.97 14.61
N SER A 38 12.53 4.44 13.68
CA SER A 38 13.56 5.24 13.01
C SER A 38 12.93 6.35 12.19
N ASP A 39 13.65 7.46 11.99
CA ASP A 39 13.20 8.57 11.14
C ASP A 39 12.81 8.11 9.74
N LYS A 40 13.52 7.10 9.22
CA LYS A 40 13.20 6.45 7.95
C LYS A 40 11.80 5.85 7.98
N LEU A 41 11.46 5.03 8.98
CA LEU A 41 10.15 4.39 9.09
C LEU A 41 9.04 5.43 9.35
N THR A 42 9.30 6.40 10.21
CA THR A 42 8.34 7.47 10.56
C THR A 42 8.00 8.35 9.35
N ARG A 43 8.95 8.58 8.42
CA ARG A 43 8.70 9.30 7.16
C ARG A 43 7.89 8.49 6.14
N LEU A 44 8.00 7.16 6.20
CA LEU A 44 7.25 6.27 5.30
C LEU A 44 5.78 6.16 5.72
N LEU A 45 5.50 6.14 7.02
CA LEU A 45 4.16 5.89 7.55
C LEU A 45 3.30 7.16 7.61
N ARG A 46 2.12 7.11 6.99
CA ARG A 46 1.06 8.13 7.11
C ARG A 46 -0.24 7.47 7.54
N LEU A 47 -0.90 8.04 8.54
CA LEU A 47 -2.15 7.55 9.10
C LEU A 47 -3.23 8.61 8.87
N GLU A 48 -4.22 8.28 8.04
CA GLU A 48 -5.37 9.14 7.79
C GLU A 48 -6.52 8.73 8.70
N ARG A 49 -7.12 9.70 9.43
CA ARG A 49 -8.20 9.43 10.39
C ARG A 49 -9.52 9.14 9.68
N THR A 50 -10.28 8.18 10.22
CA THR A 50 -11.66 7.90 9.78
C THR A 50 -12.56 9.13 9.95
N GLY A 51 -13.28 9.55 8.89
CA GLY A 51 -14.26 10.63 8.94
C GLY A 51 -13.82 11.95 8.30
N ALA A 52 -12.56 12.10 7.91
CA ALA A 52 -12.20 13.12 6.93
C ALA A 52 -12.77 12.68 5.58
N ASN A 53 -13.88 13.30 5.16
CA ASN A 53 -14.41 13.20 3.80
C ASN A 53 -13.41 13.81 2.82
N GLN A 54 -12.24 13.19 2.62
CA GLN A 54 -11.35 13.33 1.46
C GLN A 54 -9.98 12.68 1.73
N PRO A 55 -9.59 11.63 0.97
CA PRO A 55 -8.18 11.40 0.65
C PRO A 55 -7.62 12.46 -0.31
N ARG A 56 -8.49 13.34 -0.86
CA ARG A 56 -8.13 14.37 -1.87
C ARG A 56 -7.07 15.37 -1.41
N THR A 57 -6.91 15.60 -0.12
CA THR A 57 -6.07 16.70 0.39
C THR A 57 -4.73 16.25 0.96
N THR A 58 -4.60 15.00 1.41
CA THR A 58 -3.44 14.60 2.21
C THR A 58 -2.27 14.02 1.41
N ILE A 59 -2.51 13.58 0.16
CA ILE A 59 -1.46 13.02 -0.70
C ILE A 59 -1.54 13.62 -2.11
N PRO A 60 -0.84 14.75 -2.33
CA PRO A 60 -0.90 15.47 -3.62
C PRO A 60 -0.33 14.70 -4.81
N SER A 61 0.38 13.58 -4.58
CA SER A 61 0.99 12.76 -5.63
C SER A 61 0.09 11.63 -6.16
N TRP A 62 -1.09 11.42 -5.58
CA TRP A 62 -1.96 10.31 -6.00
C TRP A 62 -2.86 10.73 -7.17
N ASN A 63 -2.80 9.96 -8.26
CA ASN A 63 -3.77 10.10 -9.35
C ASN A 63 -5.11 9.49 -8.91
N MET A 64 -6.14 10.32 -8.77
CA MET A 64 -7.46 9.88 -8.32
C MET A 64 -8.15 8.94 -9.32
N GLU A 65 -7.81 9.04 -10.60
CA GLU A 65 -8.36 8.19 -11.65
C GLU A 65 -7.83 6.76 -11.57
N SER A 66 -6.64 6.56 -10.99
CA SER A 66 -6.07 5.21 -10.85
C SER A 66 -6.55 4.49 -9.59
N LEU A 67 -7.09 5.24 -8.62
CA LEU A 67 -7.46 4.72 -7.31
C LEU A 67 -8.92 4.22 -7.29
N PRO A 68 -9.20 3.06 -6.67
CA PRO A 68 -10.56 2.57 -6.47
C PRO A 68 -11.47 3.54 -5.68
N VAL A 69 -12.76 3.55 -5.98
CA VAL A 69 -13.80 4.30 -5.24
C VAL A 69 -13.79 3.93 -3.76
N ALA A 70 -13.57 2.66 -3.44
CA ALA A 70 -13.47 2.17 -2.05
C ALA A 70 -12.35 2.85 -1.24
N TRP A 71 -11.33 3.42 -1.92
CA TRP A 71 -10.22 4.15 -1.32
C TRP A 71 -10.30 5.66 -1.58
N GLY A 72 -11.44 6.14 -2.09
CA GLY A 72 -11.76 7.54 -2.36
C GLY A 72 -11.23 8.08 -3.69
N GLY A 73 -10.92 7.20 -4.66
CA GLY A 73 -10.69 7.57 -6.05
C GLY A 73 -11.94 7.49 -6.92
N THR A 74 -11.76 7.46 -8.23
CA THR A 74 -12.85 7.46 -9.22
C THR A 74 -13.02 6.11 -9.92
N ARG A 75 -12.06 5.18 -9.78
CA ARG A 75 -12.08 3.89 -10.49
C ARG A 75 -13.04 2.88 -9.83
N PRO A 76 -13.87 2.14 -10.57
CA PRO A 76 -14.66 1.05 -10.00
C PRO A 76 -13.77 0.01 -9.30
N ALA A 77 -14.11 -0.38 -8.07
CA ALA A 77 -13.26 -1.23 -7.24
C ALA A 77 -13.22 -2.68 -7.72
N ASP A 78 -14.37 -3.16 -8.19
CA ASP A 78 -14.64 -4.42 -8.88
C ASP A 78 -13.68 -4.64 -10.06
N LEU A 79 -13.48 -3.64 -10.92
CA LEU A 79 -12.55 -3.72 -12.06
C LEU A 79 -11.06 -3.60 -11.67
N PHE A 80 -10.74 -3.30 -10.42
CA PHE A 80 -9.35 -3.21 -9.99
C PHE A 80 -8.82 -4.57 -9.53
N TYR A 81 -9.56 -5.25 -8.65
CA TYR A 81 -9.09 -6.52 -8.08
C TYR A 81 -9.02 -7.63 -9.13
N GLU A 82 -10.04 -7.79 -9.97
CA GLU A 82 -10.06 -8.83 -11.00
C GLU A 82 -8.89 -8.66 -11.98
N THR A 83 -8.66 -7.45 -12.50
CA THR A 83 -7.52 -7.19 -13.39
C THR A 83 -6.16 -7.44 -12.73
N VAL A 84 -6.02 -7.17 -11.43
CA VAL A 84 -4.77 -7.46 -10.71
C VAL A 84 -4.59 -8.98 -10.54
N LEU A 85 -5.67 -9.71 -10.22
CA LEU A 85 -5.64 -11.16 -10.08
C LEU A 85 -5.30 -11.85 -11.41
N GLU A 86 -5.96 -11.47 -12.50
CA GLU A 86 -5.67 -11.98 -13.85
C GLU A 86 -4.20 -11.79 -14.21
N ARG A 87 -3.65 -10.59 -14.02
CA ARG A 87 -2.22 -10.32 -14.30
C ARG A 87 -1.26 -11.12 -13.44
N LEU A 88 -1.63 -11.36 -12.17
CA LEU A 88 -0.82 -12.20 -11.29
C LEU A 88 -0.85 -13.67 -11.74
N GLN A 89 -1.99 -14.15 -12.22
CA GLN A 89 -2.14 -15.49 -12.78
C GLN A 89 -1.35 -15.64 -14.09
N GLU A 90 -1.48 -14.71 -15.03
CA GLU A 90 -0.72 -14.68 -16.29
C GLU A 90 0.79 -14.70 -16.02
N ARG A 91 1.26 -13.89 -15.06
CA ARG A 91 2.68 -13.84 -14.71
C ARG A 91 3.17 -15.16 -14.10
N HIS A 92 2.35 -15.79 -13.25
CA HIS A 92 2.64 -17.10 -12.68
C HIS A 92 2.72 -18.19 -13.77
N GLU A 93 1.85 -18.14 -14.76
CA GLU A 93 1.86 -19.07 -15.90
C GLU A 93 3.07 -18.84 -16.83
N HIS A 94 3.43 -17.58 -17.08
CA HIS A 94 4.63 -17.23 -17.85
C HIS A 94 5.91 -17.68 -17.14
N GLU A 95 6.00 -17.51 -15.81
CA GLU A 95 7.13 -18.00 -15.01
C GLU A 95 7.22 -19.53 -15.00
N LYS A 96 6.09 -20.24 -14.97
CA LYS A 96 6.08 -21.72 -15.12
C LYS A 96 6.57 -22.13 -16.50
N THR A 97 6.10 -21.47 -17.56
CA THR A 97 6.49 -21.79 -18.94
C THR A 97 7.98 -21.51 -19.17
N PHE A 98 8.49 -20.37 -18.69
CA PHE A 98 9.91 -20.02 -18.79
C PHE A 98 10.84 -21.00 -18.04
N ARG A 99 10.40 -21.55 -16.90
CA ARG A 99 11.17 -22.56 -16.14
C ARG A 99 11.14 -23.96 -16.75
N LEU A 100 10.23 -24.22 -17.71
CA LEU A 100 10.06 -25.51 -18.37
C LEU A 100 10.69 -25.57 -19.78
N THR A 101 11.12 -24.44 -20.32
CA THR A 101 11.99 -24.38 -21.51
C THR A 101 13.46 -24.55 -21.11
N PRO A 102 14.19 -25.53 -21.68
CA PRO A 102 15.59 -25.82 -21.36
C PRO A 102 16.57 -24.76 -21.86
#